data_AF-X0R987-F1
#
_entry.id   AF-X0R987-F1
#
_cell.length_a   1.000
_cell.length_b   1.000
_cell.length_c   1.000
_cell.angle_alpha   90.00
_cell.angle_beta   90.00
_cell.angle_gamma   90.00
#
_symmetry.space_group_name_H-M   'P 1'
#
loop_
_entity.id
_entity.type
_entity.pdbx_description
1 polymer ?
#
loop_
_entity_poly.entity_id
_entity_poly.type
_entity_poly.pdbx_seq_one_letter_code
_entity_poly.pdbx_strand_id
1 'polypeptide(L)'
;MIIQNHINSYREQANLSITMYYDDACVICSTEAHNMKKRQPEKIHLVPVDEGVDELAAAGFSRKDAMTYMCMQDSYGNWYTHMDAVRLLYRTGGVKWSPLLFLPVVKQLGDLAYPYVARNRYRIPNWVTKLVYGKAVMQDCANGVCKIAPDKR
;
A
#
# COMPACT_ATOMS: atom_id res chain seq x y z
N MET A 1 -20.59 -22.43 0.32
CA MET A 1 -21.19 -21.08 0.40
C MET A 1 -20.17 -20.00 0.79
N ILE A 2 -19.33 -20.21 1.81
CA ILE A 2 -18.29 -19.24 2.26
C ILE A 2 -17.30 -18.87 1.14
N ILE A 3 -16.81 -19.84 0.37
CA ILE A 3 -15.84 -19.61 -0.71
C ILE A 3 -16.43 -18.73 -1.83
N GLN A 4 -17.70 -18.95 -2.20
CA GLN A 4 -18.35 -18.18 -3.27
C GLN A 4 -18.55 -16.71 -2.87
N ASN A 5 -18.93 -16.45 -1.62
CA ASN A 5 -19.07 -15.10 -1.08
C ASN A 5 -17.72 -14.37 -1.01
N HIS A 6 -16.66 -15.08 -0.61
CA HIS A 6 -15.31 -14.53 -0.65
C HIS A 6 -14.85 -14.20 -2.07
N ILE A 7 -15.11 -15.07 -3.05
CA ILE A 7 -14.75 -14.82 -4.47
C ILE A 7 -15.51 -13.61 -5.03
N ASN A 8 -16.80 -13.46 -4.73
CA ASN A 8 -17.58 -12.32 -5.22
C ASN A 8 -17.09 -10.99 -4.62
N SER A 9 -16.86 -10.94 -3.30
CA SER A 9 -16.26 -9.76 -2.65
C SER A 9 -14.85 -9.45 -3.18
N TYR A 10 -14.10 -10.49 -3.59
CA TYR A 10 -12.78 -10.36 -4.19
C TYR A 10 -12.81 -9.62 -5.52
N ARG A 11 -13.73 -10.05 -6.40
CA ARG A 11 -13.88 -9.51 -7.75
C ARG A 11 -14.41 -8.08 -7.72
N GLU A 12 -15.30 -7.79 -6.79
CA GLU A 12 -15.84 -6.44 -6.56
C GLU A 12 -14.72 -5.47 -6.16
N GLN A 13 -13.93 -5.81 -5.14
CA GLN A 13 -12.79 -4.99 -4.71
C GLN A 13 -11.72 -4.81 -5.80
N ALA A 14 -11.46 -5.83 -6.62
CA ALA A 14 -10.51 -5.72 -7.73
C ALA A 14 -10.95 -4.71 -8.83
N ASN A 15 -12.22 -4.31 -8.85
CA ASN A 15 -12.75 -3.33 -9.78
C ASN A 15 -12.84 -1.90 -9.23
N LEU A 16 -12.61 -1.71 -7.92
CA LEU A 16 -12.61 -0.38 -7.31
C LEU A 16 -11.39 0.42 -7.74
N SER A 17 -11.58 1.72 -7.94
CA SER A 17 -10.46 2.65 -7.85
C SER A 17 -10.17 2.95 -6.38
N ILE A 18 -8.90 3.20 -6.09
CA ILE A 18 -8.39 3.47 -4.76
C ILE A 18 -7.45 4.68 -4.80
N THR A 19 -7.53 5.49 -3.74
CA THR A 19 -6.53 6.52 -3.43
C THR A 19 -5.61 5.96 -2.36
N MET A 20 -4.32 5.86 -2.68
CA MET A 20 -3.26 5.40 -1.79
C MET A 20 -2.50 6.60 -1.21
N TYR A 21 -2.58 6.75 0.11
CA TYR A 21 -1.80 7.71 0.85
C TYR A 21 -0.47 7.09 1.23
N TYR A 22 0.64 7.70 0.84
CA TYR A 22 1.97 7.11 1.00
C TYR A 22 3.04 8.09 1.47
N ASP A 23 4.03 7.56 2.18
CA ASP A 23 5.25 8.25 2.60
C ASP A 23 6.20 8.30 1.39
N ASP A 24 6.24 9.44 0.70
CA ASP A 24 7.00 9.67 -0.53
C ASP A 24 8.52 9.63 -0.32
N ALA A 25 8.95 9.84 0.93
CA ALA A 25 10.33 9.71 1.36
C ALA A 25 10.72 8.27 1.68
N CYS A 26 9.80 7.33 1.92
CA CYS A 26 10.17 5.95 2.26
C CYS A 26 10.32 5.06 1.01
N VAL A 27 11.49 4.44 0.85
CA VAL A 27 11.79 3.61 -0.34
C VAL A 27 10.81 2.47 -0.55
N ILE A 28 10.39 1.80 0.53
CA ILE A 28 9.44 0.70 0.43
C ILE A 28 8.06 1.23 0.03
N CYS A 29 7.60 2.29 0.69
CA CYS A 29 6.29 2.89 0.44
C CYS A 29 6.19 3.44 -1.00
N SER A 30 7.15 4.26 -1.43
CA SER A 30 7.19 4.84 -2.77
C SER A 30 7.36 3.76 -3.85
N THR A 31 8.24 2.78 -3.62
CA THR A 31 8.40 1.65 -4.55
C THR A 31 7.09 0.87 -4.72
N GLU A 32 6.40 0.56 -3.62
CA GLU A 32 5.11 -0.14 -3.68
C GLU A 32 4.06 0.69 -4.41
N ALA A 33 3.92 1.97 -4.04
CA ALA A 33 2.96 2.91 -4.61
C ALA A 33 3.09 3.02 -6.14
N HIS A 34 4.29 3.36 -6.63
CA HIS A 34 4.51 3.56 -8.07
C HIS A 34 4.48 2.26 -8.86
N ASN A 35 4.90 1.13 -8.29
CA ASN A 35 4.78 -0.17 -8.97
C ASN A 35 3.34 -0.60 -9.16
N MET A 36 2.50 -0.40 -8.14
CA MET A 36 1.08 -0.71 -8.25
C MET A 36 0.37 0.27 -9.18
N LYS A 37 0.67 1.58 -9.10
CA LYS A 37 0.20 2.59 -10.07
C LYS A 37 0.55 2.19 -11.50
N LYS A 38 1.77 1.75 -11.77
CA LYS A 38 2.19 1.31 -13.12
C LYS A 38 1.41 0.11 -13.63
N ARG A 39 0.99 -0.81 -12.74
CA ARG A 39 0.17 -1.97 -13.10
C ARG A 39 -1.26 -1.58 -13.43
N GLN A 40 -1.82 -0.59 -12.73
CA GLN A 40 -3.21 -0.18 -12.82
C GLN A 40 -3.34 1.36 -12.79
N PRO A 41 -2.90 2.05 -13.87
CA PRO A 41 -2.76 3.50 -13.87
C PRO A 41 -4.10 4.24 -13.78
N GLU A 42 -5.21 3.62 -14.18
CA GLU A 42 -6.55 4.21 -14.12
C GLU A 42 -7.27 3.96 -12.79
N LYS A 43 -6.86 2.94 -12.02
CA LYS A 43 -7.55 2.55 -10.78
C LYS A 43 -6.83 3.02 -9.52
N ILE A 44 -5.52 3.21 -9.57
CA ILE A 44 -4.74 3.55 -8.38
C ILE A 44 -4.33 5.01 -8.49
N HIS A 45 -4.75 5.84 -7.56
CA HIS A 45 -4.33 7.23 -7.42
C HIS A 45 -3.36 7.34 -6.25
N LEU A 46 -2.28 8.10 -6.42
CA LEU A 46 -1.27 8.28 -5.39
C LEU A 46 -1.42 9.69 -4.82
N VAL A 47 -1.36 9.79 -3.50
CA VAL A 47 -1.35 11.07 -2.78
C VAL A 47 -0.26 10.97 -1.71
N PRO A 48 0.79 11.81 -1.77
CA PRO A 48 1.74 11.91 -0.66
C PRO A 48 0.99 12.28 0.63
N VAL A 49 1.33 11.66 1.75
CA VAL A 49 0.64 11.91 3.03
C VAL A 49 0.62 13.40 3.38
N ASP A 50 1.70 14.11 3.08
CA ASP A 50 1.82 15.56 3.35
C ASP A 50 0.89 16.42 2.50
N GLU A 51 0.43 15.92 1.36
CA GLU A 51 -0.52 16.60 0.48
C GLU A 51 -1.98 16.24 0.80
N GLY A 52 -2.21 15.13 1.51
CA GLY A 52 -3.54 14.63 1.87
C GLY A 52 -3.88 14.70 3.36
N VAL A 53 -3.19 15.55 4.13
CA VAL A 53 -3.30 15.59 5.60
C VAL A 53 -4.73 15.93 6.05
N ASP A 54 -5.42 16.81 5.34
CA ASP A 54 -6.75 17.26 5.72
C ASP A 54 -7.80 16.16 5.51
N GLU A 55 -7.76 15.43 4.39
CA GLU A 55 -8.63 14.28 4.15
C GLU A 55 -8.36 13.15 5.15
N LEU A 56 -7.09 12.89 5.44
CA LEU A 56 -6.68 11.89 6.44
C LEU A 56 -7.19 12.26 7.84
N ALA A 57 -7.05 13.53 8.23
CA ALA A 57 -7.52 14.02 9.52
C ALA A 57 -9.04 13.94 9.64
N ALA A 58 -9.78 14.31 8.58
CA ALA A 58 -11.25 14.18 8.53
C ALA A 58 -11.71 12.72 8.67
N ALA A 59 -10.90 11.78 8.20
CA ALA A 59 -11.13 10.33 8.34
C ALA A 59 -10.65 9.75 9.68
N GLY A 60 -10.07 10.57 10.58
CA GLY A 60 -9.61 10.15 11.91
C GLY A 60 -8.19 9.59 11.95
N PHE A 61 -7.41 9.72 10.87
CA PHE A 61 -5.99 9.33 10.85
C PHE A 61 -5.10 10.50 11.25
N SER A 62 -4.17 10.27 12.19
CA SER A 62 -3.12 11.23 12.43
C SER A 62 -2.09 11.20 11.29
N ARG A 63 -1.46 12.34 10.99
CA ARG A 63 -0.33 12.39 10.04
C ARG A 63 0.75 11.36 10.38
N LYS A 64 1.06 11.19 11.67
CA LYS A 64 2.07 10.22 12.15
C LYS A 64 1.69 8.79 11.80
N ASP A 65 0.42 8.44 11.98
CA ASP A 65 -0.09 7.12 11.65
C ASP A 65 -0.13 6.91 10.14
N ALA A 66 -0.58 7.90 9.36
CA ALA A 66 -0.60 7.81 7.90
C ALA A 66 0.80 7.74 7.27
N MET A 67 1.80 8.38 7.89
CA MET A 67 3.21 8.21 7.52
C MET A 67 3.74 6.81 7.86
N THR A 68 3.14 6.11 8.82
CA THR A 68 3.65 4.82 9.31
C THR A 68 2.92 3.62 8.72
N TYR A 69 1.60 3.69 8.67
CA TYR A 69 0.70 2.65 8.24
C TYR A 69 0.03 3.08 6.95
N MET A 70 0.00 2.15 6.01
CA MET A 70 -0.65 2.34 4.72
C MET A 70 -2.12 2.69 4.95
N CYS A 71 -2.56 3.80 4.36
CA CYS A 71 -3.94 4.25 4.41
C CYS A 71 -4.46 4.35 2.98
N MET A 72 -5.67 3.86 2.75
CA MET A 72 -6.33 3.89 1.46
C MET A 72 -7.78 4.25 1.60
N GLN A 73 -8.29 4.98 0.62
CA GLN A 73 -9.71 5.21 0.44
C GLN A 73 -10.16 4.54 -0.86
N ASP A 74 -11.26 3.80 -0.83
CA ASP A 74 -11.88 3.30 -2.06
C ASP A 74 -12.80 4.34 -2.72
N SER A 75 -13.28 4.05 -3.92
CA SER A 75 -14.21 4.90 -4.67
C SER A 75 -15.56 5.15 -4.00
N TYR A 76 -15.90 4.41 -2.94
CA TYR A 76 -17.12 4.60 -2.16
C TYR A 76 -16.88 5.41 -0.88
N GLY A 77 -15.63 5.83 -0.63
CA GLY A 77 -15.24 6.59 0.55
C GLY A 77 -14.88 5.73 1.77
N ASN A 78 -14.84 4.40 1.64
CA ASN A 78 -14.43 3.53 2.74
C ASN A 78 -12.91 3.60 2.93
N TRP A 79 -12.50 3.62 4.20
CA TRP A 79 -11.10 3.68 4.57
C TRP A 79 -10.56 2.31 4.98
N TYR A 80 -9.35 2.04 4.52
CA TYR A 80 -8.59 0.82 4.80
C TYR A 80 -7.22 1.19 5.34
N THR A 81 -6.73 0.43 6.32
CA THR A 81 -5.40 0.63 6.89
C THR A 81 -4.66 -0.69 7.09
N HIS A 82 -3.37 -0.60 7.39
CA HIS A 82 -2.51 -1.74 7.71
C HIS A 82 -2.55 -2.82 6.61
N MET A 83 -2.70 -4.09 7.00
CA MET A 83 -2.77 -5.20 6.06
C MET A 83 -4.05 -5.22 5.23
N ASP A 84 -5.14 -4.60 5.70
CA ASP A 84 -6.37 -4.53 4.89
C ASP A 84 -6.16 -3.58 3.70
N ALA A 85 -5.42 -2.48 3.89
CA ALA A 85 -4.97 -1.64 2.78
C ALA A 85 -4.02 -2.37 1.83
N VAL A 86 -3.02 -3.11 2.33
CA VAL A 86 -2.10 -3.89 1.48
C VAL A 86 -2.86 -4.92 0.64
N ARG A 87 -3.79 -5.63 1.27
CA ARG A 87 -4.62 -6.63 0.61
C ARG A 87 -5.51 -6.00 -0.48
N LEU A 88 -6.14 -4.86 -0.19
CA LEU A 88 -6.92 -4.11 -1.15
C LEU A 88 -6.05 -3.65 -2.34
N LEU A 89 -4.88 -3.05 -2.06
CA LEU A 89 -3.93 -2.64 -3.08
C LEU A 89 -3.53 -3.77 -4.01
N TYR A 90 -3.20 -4.93 -3.46
CA TYR A 90 -2.71 -6.06 -4.25
C TYR A 90 -3.85 -6.68 -5.07
N ARG A 91 -5.09 -6.64 -4.57
CA ARG A 91 -6.30 -6.98 -5.32
C ARG A 91 -6.49 -6.03 -6.49
N THR A 92 -6.59 -4.73 -6.22
CA THR A 92 -6.79 -3.69 -7.23
C THR A 92 -5.66 -3.70 -8.26
N GLY A 93 -4.42 -3.83 -7.80
CA GLY A 93 -3.18 -3.93 -8.60
C GLY A 93 -3.05 -5.18 -9.47
N GLY A 94 -4.00 -6.13 -9.40
CA GLY A 94 -4.01 -7.34 -10.23
C GLY A 94 -2.90 -8.35 -9.89
N VAL A 95 -2.41 -8.36 -8.65
CA VAL A 95 -1.38 -9.30 -8.21
C VAL A 95 -1.99 -10.70 -8.11
N LYS A 96 -1.61 -11.62 -9.00
CA LYS A 96 -2.24 -12.95 -9.13
C LYS A 96 -2.26 -13.79 -7.85
N TRP A 97 -1.24 -13.66 -7.00
CA TRP A 97 -1.11 -14.43 -5.76
C TRP A 97 -1.75 -13.74 -4.54
N SER A 98 -2.31 -12.54 -4.71
CA SER A 98 -2.97 -11.80 -3.62
C SER A 98 -4.09 -12.55 -2.89
N PRO A 99 -4.82 -13.54 -3.48
CA PRO A 99 -5.79 -14.33 -2.72
C PRO A 99 -5.16 -15.11 -1.55
N LEU A 100 -3.87 -15.45 -1.64
CA LEU A 100 -3.16 -16.16 -0.58
C LEU A 100 -3.06 -15.34 0.71
N LEU A 101 -3.09 -14.00 0.63
CA LEU A 101 -3.06 -13.10 1.79
C LEU A 101 -4.33 -13.15 2.65
N PHE A 102 -5.38 -13.84 2.18
CA PHE A 102 -6.65 -14.04 2.87
C PHE A 102 -6.80 -15.42 3.49
N LEU A 103 -5.84 -16.32 3.28
CA LEU A 103 -5.82 -17.61 3.96
C LEU A 103 -5.72 -17.36 5.47
N PRO A 104 -6.50 -18.04 6.33
CA PRO A 104 -6.62 -17.69 7.75
C PRO A 104 -5.29 -17.50 8.48
N VAL A 105 -4.35 -18.44 8.26
CA VAL A 105 -3.02 -18.40 8.88
C VAL A 105 -2.18 -17.24 8.33
N VAL A 106 -2.16 -17.05 7.00
CA VAL A 106 -1.40 -15.96 6.37
C VAL A 106 -1.96 -14.60 6.78
N LYS A 107 -3.29 -14.50 6.88
CA LYS A 107 -3.99 -13.30 7.31
C LYS A 107 -3.53 -12.89 8.71
N GLN A 108 -3.62 -13.82 9.66
CA GLN A 108 -3.24 -13.59 11.06
C GLN A 108 -1.76 -13.24 11.21
N LEU A 109 -0.87 -13.99 10.55
CA LEU A 109 0.56 -13.71 10.58
C LEU A 109 0.89 -12.34 9.99
N GLY A 110 0.26 -11.98 8.87
CA GLY A 110 0.42 -10.66 8.26
C GLY A 110 -0.06 -9.54 9.18
N ASP A 111 -1.25 -9.67 9.77
CA ASP A 111 -1.83 -8.67 10.68
C ASP A 111 -0.93 -8.44 11.91
N LEU A 112 -0.30 -9.50 12.42
CA LEU A 112 0.65 -9.43 13.54
C LEU A 112 2.01 -8.87 13.14
N ALA A 113 2.56 -9.28 12.00
CA ALA A 113 3.91 -8.87 11.57
C ALA A 113 3.94 -7.44 11.03
N TYR A 114 2.86 -6.98 10.39
CA TYR A 114 2.83 -5.72 9.67
C TYR A 114 3.23 -4.50 10.52
N PRO A 115 2.71 -4.30 11.75
CA PRO A 115 3.09 -3.14 12.55
C PRO A 115 4.60 -3.07 12.85
N TYR A 116 5.27 -4.21 12.98
CA TYR A 116 6.72 -4.27 13.20
C TYR A 116 7.48 -3.86 11.94
N VAL A 117 7.07 -4.35 10.77
CA VAL A 117 7.67 -3.99 9.47
C VAL A 117 7.46 -2.50 9.19
N ALA A 118 6.22 -2.01 9.34
CA ALA A 118 5.83 -0.62 9.09
C ALA A 118 6.63 0.39 9.95
N ARG A 119 6.82 0.09 11.24
CA ARG A 119 7.61 0.95 12.16
C ARG A 119 9.12 0.89 11.88
N ASN A 120 9.61 -0.21 11.31
CA ASN A 120 11.03 -0.39 11.02
C ASN A 120 11.36 -0.17 9.52
N ARG A 121 10.45 0.39 8.73
CA ARG A 121 10.58 0.53 7.26
C ARG A 121 11.90 1.18 6.81
N TYR A 122 12.36 2.23 7.49
CA TYR A 122 13.64 2.89 7.19
C TYR A 122 14.88 2.11 7.63
N ARG A 123 14.72 1.10 8.50
CA ARG A 123 15.83 0.23 8.97
C ARG A 123 16.02 -0.98 8.07
N ILE A 124 15.10 -1.25 7.14
CA ILE A 124 15.19 -2.38 6.23
C ILE A 124 16.34 -2.13 5.25
N PRO A 125 17.37 -3.01 5.20
CA PRO A 125 18.51 -2.81 4.33
C PRO A 125 18.12 -2.78 2.85
N ASN A 126 18.78 -1.95 2.05
CA ASN A 126 18.51 -1.80 0.62
C ASN A 126 18.60 -3.13 -0.17
N TRP A 127 19.42 -4.09 0.27
CA TRP A 127 19.52 -5.39 -0.38
C TRP A 127 18.25 -6.23 -0.18
N VAL A 128 17.58 -6.13 0.99
CA VAL A 128 16.30 -6.79 1.26
C VAL A 128 15.23 -6.17 0.37
N THR A 129 15.19 -4.84 0.30
CA THR A 129 14.26 -4.13 -0.59
C THR A 129 14.48 -4.52 -2.05
N LYS A 130 15.74 -4.61 -2.51
CA LYS A 130 16.08 -5.10 -3.86
C LYS A 130 15.74 -6.59 -4.05
N LEU A 131 15.81 -7.42 -3.03
CA LEU A 131 15.41 -8.82 -3.12
C LEU A 131 13.89 -8.95 -3.28
N VAL A 132 13.11 -8.20 -2.50
CA VAL A 132 11.64 -8.22 -2.52
C VAL A 132 11.09 -7.59 -3.79
N TYR A 133 11.60 -6.41 -4.17
CA TYR A 133 11.08 -5.63 -5.30
C TYR A 133 11.87 -5.83 -6.59
N GLY A 134 13.03 -6.50 -6.55
CA GLY A 134 13.86 -6.72 -7.73
C GLY A 134 14.26 -5.42 -8.43
N LYS A 135 14.11 -5.40 -9.77
CA LYS A 135 14.32 -4.22 -10.61
C LYS A 135 13.23 -3.15 -10.45
N ALA A 136 12.18 -3.42 -9.67
CA ALA A 136 11.05 -2.52 -9.47
C ALA A 136 11.33 -1.44 -8.41
N VAL A 137 12.47 -1.50 -7.71
CA VAL A 137 12.93 -0.42 -6.81
C VAL A 137 13.18 0.85 -7.61
N MET A 138 12.62 1.97 -7.15
CA MET A 138 12.87 3.29 -7.76
C MET A 138 14.35 3.65 -7.70
N GLN A 139 14.93 4.07 -8.83
CA GLN A 139 16.38 4.27 -8.96
C GLN A 139 16.90 5.51 -8.22
N ASP A 140 16.03 6.50 -7.95
CA ASP A 140 16.37 7.78 -7.28
C ASP A 140 16.31 7.70 -5.74
N CYS A 141 16.26 6.48 -5.20
CA CYS A 141 16.12 6.20 -3.79
C CYS A 141 17.44 5.69 -3.19
N ALA A 142 18.00 6.43 -2.22
CA ALA A 142 19.27 6.13 -1.57
C ALA A 142 19.11 6.01 -0.06
N ASN A 143 19.72 4.98 0.54
CA ASN A 143 19.74 4.76 2.00
C ASN A 143 18.35 4.71 2.68
N GLY A 144 17.37 4.06 2.05
CA GLY A 144 16.03 3.98 2.63
C GLY A 144 15.22 5.30 2.54
N VAL A 145 15.76 6.33 1.88
CA VAL A 145 15.07 7.60 1.59
C VAL A 145 14.96 7.85 0.07
N CYS A 146 13.78 8.23 -0.39
CA CYS A 146 13.55 8.70 -1.77
C CYS A 146 13.51 10.23 -1.83
N LYS A 147 14.06 10.80 -2.91
CA LYS A 147 13.94 12.22 -3.23
C LYS A 147 13.15 12.37 -4.53
N ILE A 148 11.83 12.30 -4.43
CA ILE A 148 10.93 12.41 -5.58
C ILE A 148 10.64 13.89 -5.83
N ALA A 149 10.88 14.33 -7.07
CA ALA A 149 10.57 15.69 -7.50
C ALA A 149 9.05 15.93 -7.41
N PRO A 150 8.57 17.13 -7.02
CA PRO A 150 7.15 17.39 -6.78
C PRO A 150 6.23 17.03 -7.95
N ASP A 151 6.69 17.16 -9.19
CA ASP A 151 5.96 16.82 -10.41
C ASP A 151 5.79 15.30 -10.64
N LYS A 152 6.50 14.47 -9.87
CA LYS A 152 6.56 13.01 -10.02
C LYS A 152 6.03 12.25 -8.80
N ARG A 153 5.57 12.97 -7.77
CA ARG A 153 4.97 12.38 -6.56
C ARG A 153 3.57 11.82 -6.84
#